data_AF-A0A7C5X366-F1
#
_entry.id   AF-A0A7C5X366-F1
#
_cell.length_a   1.000
_cell.length_b   1.000
_cell.length_c   1.000
_cell.angle_alpha   90.00
_cell.angle_beta   90.00
_cell.angle_gamma   90.00
#
_symmetry.space_group_name_H-M   'P 1'
#
loop_
_entity.id
_entity.type
_entity.pdbx_description
1 polymer ?
#
loop_
_entity_poly.entity_id
_entity_poly.type
_entity_poly.pdbx_seq_one_letter_code
_entity_poly.pdbx_strand_id
1 'polypeptide(L)'
;MRRLLREYFPRYGADTKTLERVLGFVEFRSYNPFAYSTAELNVIENRVIEELNQGFVYFHDVHIPMLASNGISRYVGLLYNQILWLKSRGIAVLRSSATISMVVSRVNRSSADVTLVAGEGKEEPLLSIWRRFGRPVAVRLSEVRRCLEETLNYIKQR
;
A
#
# COMPACT_ATOMS: atom_id res chain seq x y z
N MET A 1 12.13 0.08 -9.60
CA MET A 1 11.24 1.12 -9.08
C MET A 1 11.70 2.56 -9.40
N ARG A 2 12.89 3.02 -8.99
CA ARG A 2 13.36 4.40 -9.25
C ARG A 2 13.31 4.85 -10.72
N ARG A 3 13.71 3.99 -11.66
CA ARG A 3 13.58 4.24 -13.11
C ARG A 3 12.13 4.50 -13.55
N LEU A 4 11.19 3.68 -13.07
CA LEU A 4 9.77 3.85 -13.39
C LEU A 4 9.23 5.16 -12.81
N LEU A 5 9.60 5.51 -11.58
CA LEU A 5 9.18 6.79 -10.99
C LEU A 5 9.67 7.97 -11.82
N ARG A 6 10.92 7.93 -12.32
CA ARG A 6 11.45 8.95 -13.24
C ARG A 6 10.70 9.05 -14.57
N GLU A 7 10.15 7.95 -15.06
CA GLU A 7 9.37 7.94 -16.30
C GLU A 7 7.94 8.46 -16.10
N TYR A 8 7.31 8.11 -14.98
CA TYR A 8 5.89 8.39 -14.72
C TYR A 8 5.65 9.71 -13.99
N PHE A 9 6.49 10.13 -13.04
CA PHE A 9 6.27 11.36 -12.26
C PHE A 9 6.16 12.63 -13.12
N PRO A 10 6.98 12.83 -14.17
CA PRO A 10 6.84 13.99 -15.05
C PRO A 10 5.49 14.04 -15.76
N ARG A 11 4.86 12.88 -16.04
CA ARG A 11 3.54 12.81 -16.67
C ARG A 11 2.41 13.33 -15.76
N TYR A 12 2.66 13.43 -14.46
CA TYR A 12 1.74 13.98 -13.47
C TYR A 12 2.13 15.40 -13.02
N GLY A 13 2.98 16.10 -13.79
CA GLY A 13 3.29 17.50 -13.56
C GLY A 13 4.32 17.79 -12.46
N ALA A 14 5.04 16.77 -11.98
CA ALA A 14 6.16 16.96 -11.06
C ALA A 14 7.46 17.18 -11.83
N ASP A 15 8.21 18.23 -11.49
CA ASP A 15 9.54 18.44 -12.07
C ASP A 15 10.58 17.45 -11.51
N THR A 16 11.65 17.22 -12.28
CA THR A 16 12.71 16.26 -11.93
C THR A 16 13.38 16.57 -10.60
N LYS A 17 13.54 17.84 -10.22
CA LYS A 17 14.20 18.24 -8.96
C LYS A 17 13.31 17.87 -7.76
N THR A 18 12.00 18.08 -7.88
CA THR A 18 11.01 17.64 -6.90
C THR A 18 11.02 16.12 -6.74
N LEU A 19 11.07 15.37 -7.85
CA LEU A 19 11.18 13.92 -7.81
C LEU A 19 12.45 13.46 -7.09
N GLU A 20 13.62 13.97 -7.45
CA GLU A 20 14.88 13.57 -6.81
C GLU A 20 14.88 13.88 -5.31
N ARG A 21 14.30 15.02 -4.91
CA ARG A 21 14.11 15.35 -3.50
C ARG A 21 13.24 14.31 -2.80
N VAL A 22 12.11 13.92 -3.39
CA VAL A 22 11.23 12.87 -2.84
C VAL A 22 11.96 11.53 -2.75
N LEU A 23 12.68 11.13 -3.80
CA LEU A 23 13.44 9.88 -3.82
C LEU A 23 14.54 9.84 -2.75
N GLY A 24 15.05 10.99 -2.30
CA GLY A 24 15.96 11.10 -1.16
C GLY A 24 15.33 10.71 0.19
N PHE A 25 14.00 10.75 0.30
CA PHE A 25 13.26 10.33 1.50
C PHE A 25 12.66 8.92 1.39
N VAL A 26 12.89 8.23 0.27
CA VAL A 26 12.28 6.91 0.01
C VAL A 26 13.35 5.84 -0.13
N GLU A 27 13.27 4.85 0.76
CA GLU A 27 14.08 3.64 0.71
C GLU A 27 13.28 2.50 0.07
N PHE A 28 13.90 1.79 -0.89
CA PHE A 28 13.30 0.64 -1.56
C PHE A 28 14.04 -0.63 -1.15
N ARG A 29 13.32 -1.58 -0.56
CA ARG A 29 13.83 -2.93 -0.26
C ARG A 29 13.00 -3.97 -0.98
N SER A 30 13.65 -5.06 -1.37
CA SER A 30 13.00 -6.17 -2.08
C SER A 30 13.59 -7.48 -1.57
N TYR A 31 12.71 -8.41 -1.23
CA TYR A 31 13.05 -9.73 -0.71
C TYR A 31 12.32 -10.77 -1.55
N ASN A 32 12.97 -11.91 -1.80
CA ASN A 32 12.31 -13.04 -2.46
C ASN A 32 11.50 -13.81 -1.41
N PRO A 33 10.15 -13.76 -1.43
CA PRO A 33 9.33 -14.41 -0.41
C PRO A 33 9.42 -15.94 -0.43
N PHE A 34 9.91 -16.55 -1.51
CA PHE A 34 10.12 -18.00 -1.60
C PHE A 34 11.46 -18.47 -1.03
N ALA A 35 12.37 -17.53 -0.74
CA ALA A 35 13.68 -17.84 -0.15
C ALA A 35 13.65 -17.87 1.39
N TYR A 36 12.53 -17.47 2.00
CA TYR A 36 12.38 -17.34 3.44
C TYR A 36 11.07 -17.97 3.89
N SER A 37 11.03 -18.49 5.11
CA SER A 37 9.75 -18.73 5.77
C SER A 37 9.02 -17.40 6.03
N THR A 38 7.70 -17.46 6.15
CA THR A 38 6.89 -16.28 6.49
C THR A 38 7.32 -15.59 7.79
N ALA A 39 7.83 -16.36 8.76
CA ALA A 39 8.31 -15.81 10.03
C ALA A 39 9.63 -15.05 9.85
N GLU A 40 10.58 -15.61 9.09
CA GLU A 40 11.85 -14.94 8.79
C GLU A 40 11.62 -13.65 8.00
N LEU A 41 10.75 -13.69 6.98
CA LEU A 41 10.41 -12.50 6.22
C LEU A 41 9.81 -11.40 7.12
N ASN A 42 8.92 -11.76 8.03
CA ASN A 42 8.34 -10.81 8.98
C ASN A 42 9.40 -10.17 9.90
N VAL A 43 10.35 -10.96 10.40
CA VAL A 43 11.46 -10.45 11.23
C VAL A 43 12.36 -9.51 10.42
N ILE A 44 12.70 -9.88 9.18
CA ILE A 44 13.51 -9.05 8.28
C ILE A 44 12.82 -7.71 8.02
N GLU A 45 11.54 -7.74 7.64
CA GLU A 45 10.76 -6.53 7.38
C GLU A 45 10.69 -5.62 8.60
N ASN A 46 10.37 -6.16 9.78
CA ASN A 46 10.25 -5.36 11.00
C ASN A 46 11.60 -4.73 11.38
N ARG A 47 12.69 -5.49 11.31
CA ARG A 47 14.04 -4.99 11.58
C ARG A 47 14.40 -3.83 10.66
N VAL A 48 14.11 -3.95 9.36
CA VAL A 48 14.37 -2.86 8.39
C VAL A 48 13.57 -1.61 8.73
N ILE A 49 12.30 -1.77 9.12
CA ILE A 49 11.44 -0.65 9.50
C ILE A 49 11.98 0.05 10.77
N GLU A 50 12.45 -0.72 11.75
CA GLU A 50 13.11 -0.19 12.95
C GLU A 50 14.40 0.56 12.62
N GLU A 51 15.28 -0.04 11.80
CA GLU A 51 16.56 0.56 11.40
C GLU A 51 16.38 1.89 10.65
N LEU A 52 15.33 1.99 9.81
CA LEU A 52 15.08 3.19 9.02
C LEU A 52 14.25 4.25 9.76
N ASN A 53 13.64 3.92 10.90
CA ASN A 53 12.80 4.81 11.71
C ASN A 53 11.77 5.62 10.89
N GLN A 54 11.05 4.94 9.99
CA GLN A 54 10.13 5.60 9.06
C GLN A 54 8.73 5.79 9.66
N GLY A 55 8.13 6.97 9.42
CA GLY A 55 6.73 7.25 9.77
C GLY A 55 5.70 6.66 8.79
N PHE A 56 6.15 6.08 7.68
CA PHE A 56 5.30 5.47 6.65
C PHE A 56 5.98 4.25 6.05
N VAL A 57 5.22 3.17 5.84
CA VAL A 57 5.68 1.97 5.16
C VAL A 57 4.70 1.53 4.09
N TYR A 58 5.23 1.13 2.93
CA TYR A 58 4.47 0.58 1.83
C TYR A 58 4.88 -0.86 1.54
N PHE A 59 3.95 -1.80 1.69
CA PHE A 59 4.13 -3.19 1.30
C PHE A 59 3.51 -3.44 -0.07
N HIS A 60 4.34 -3.85 -1.02
CA HIS A 60 3.91 -4.22 -2.35
C HIS A 60 3.63 -5.72 -2.49
N ASP A 61 2.63 -6.08 -3.29
CA ASP A 61 2.30 -7.47 -3.64
C ASP A 61 2.17 -8.42 -2.45
N VAL A 62 1.44 -7.99 -1.43
CA VAL A 62 1.28 -8.72 -0.15
C VAL A 62 0.59 -10.08 -0.30
N HIS A 63 -0.01 -10.38 -1.45
CA HIS A 63 -0.53 -11.70 -1.76
C HIS A 63 0.58 -12.73 -2.02
N ILE A 64 1.76 -12.34 -2.50
CA ILE A 64 2.84 -13.28 -2.83
C ILE A 64 3.41 -13.97 -1.59
N PRO A 65 3.78 -13.26 -0.50
CA PRO A 65 4.24 -13.92 0.73
C PRO A 65 3.23 -14.89 1.34
N MET A 66 1.93 -14.63 1.13
CA MET A 66 0.87 -15.51 1.57
C MET A 66 0.76 -16.76 0.68
N LEU A 67 0.96 -16.64 -0.65
CA LEU A 67 1.06 -17.80 -1.54
C LEU A 67 2.31 -18.65 -1.26
N ALA A 68 3.40 -18.01 -0.87
CA ALA A 68 4.63 -18.69 -0.45
C ALA A 68 4.51 -19.35 0.94
N SER A 69 3.45 -19.04 1.70
CA SER A 69 3.25 -19.59 3.04
C SER A 69 2.60 -20.99 3.00
N ASN A 70 3.11 -21.92 3.81
CA ASN A 70 2.53 -23.25 4.02
C ASN A 70 1.25 -23.21 4.91
N GLY A 71 0.36 -22.26 4.68
CA GLY A 71 -0.92 -22.15 5.39
C GLY A 71 -1.34 -20.71 5.69
N ILE A 72 -2.55 -20.37 5.25
CA ILE A 72 -3.12 -19.02 5.37
C ILE A 72 -3.21 -18.52 6.81
N SER A 73 -3.56 -19.40 7.77
CA SER A 73 -3.77 -19.01 9.17
C SER A 73 -2.49 -18.49 9.83
N ARG A 74 -1.34 -19.11 9.53
CA ARG A 74 -0.04 -18.66 10.06
C ARG A 74 0.35 -17.30 9.50
N TYR A 75 0.13 -17.10 8.20
CA TYR A 75 0.33 -15.81 7.55
C TYR A 75 -0.56 -14.72 8.16
N VAL A 76 -1.86 -15.00 8.36
CA VAL A 76 -2.82 -14.04 8.93
C VAL A 76 -2.40 -13.58 10.34
N GLY A 77 -1.96 -14.50 11.19
CA GLY A 77 -1.53 -14.16 12.55
C GLY A 77 -0.32 -13.21 12.56
N LEU A 78 0.70 -13.52 11.75
CA LEU A 78 1.90 -12.69 11.62
C LEU A 78 1.57 -11.31 11.01
N LEU A 79 0.72 -11.30 9.97
CA LEU A 79 0.23 -10.08 9.33
C LEU A 79 -0.46 -9.16 10.33
N TYR A 80 -1.42 -9.70 11.09
CA TYR A 80 -2.21 -8.92 12.03
C TYR A 80 -1.33 -8.31 13.13
N ASN A 81 -0.40 -9.11 13.67
CA ASN A 81 0.56 -8.65 14.67
C ASN A 81 1.49 -7.56 14.12
N GLN A 82 2.00 -7.72 12.90
CA GLN A 82 2.83 -6.71 12.24
C GLN A 82 2.07 -5.39 12.10
N ILE A 83 0.83 -5.42 11.60
CA ILE A 83 0.02 -4.22 11.41
C ILE A 83 -0.26 -3.53 12.75
N LEU A 84 -0.63 -4.27 13.79
CA LEU A 84 -0.87 -3.69 15.11
C LEU A 84 0.39 -3.07 15.71
N TRP A 85 1.53 -3.76 15.58
CA TRP A 85 2.83 -3.30 16.07
C TRP A 85 3.31 -2.01 15.36
N LEU A 86 3.05 -1.89 14.05
CA LEU A 86 3.31 -0.67 13.27
C LEU A 86 2.38 0.48 13.72
N LYS A 87 1.08 0.20 13.82
CA LYS A 87 0.08 1.19 14.25
C LYS A 87 0.34 1.71 15.65
N SER A 88 0.76 0.85 16.60
CA SER A 88 1.06 1.26 17.97
C SER A 88 2.26 2.22 18.06
N ARG A 89 3.07 2.31 17.00
CA ARG A 89 4.20 3.25 16.89
C ARG A 89 3.86 4.51 16.09
N GLY A 90 2.60 4.67 15.67
CA GLY A 90 2.19 5.78 14.82
C GLY A 90 2.71 5.69 13.38
N ILE A 91 3.13 4.51 12.92
CA ILE A 91 3.61 4.30 11.55
C ILE A 91 2.39 4.10 10.64
N ALA A 92 2.27 4.94 9.60
CA ALA A 92 1.25 4.79 8.58
C ALA A 92 1.59 3.61 7.65
N VAL A 93 0.61 2.72 7.42
CA VAL A 93 0.82 1.48 6.65
C VAL A 93 -0.05 1.47 5.40
N LEU A 94 0.58 1.35 4.23
CA LEU A 94 -0.11 1.09 2.97
C LEU A 94 0.25 -0.30 2.46
N ARG A 95 -0.74 -1.10 2.08
CA ARG A 95 -0.56 -2.45 1.54
C ARG A 95 -1.27 -2.56 0.20
N SER A 96 -0.57 -3.05 -0.82
CA SER A 96 -1.15 -3.31 -2.14
C SER A 96 -1.18 -4.81 -2.43
N SER A 97 -2.24 -5.26 -3.08
CA SER A 97 -2.44 -6.65 -3.46
C SER A 97 -3.27 -6.74 -4.73
N ALA A 98 -2.92 -7.68 -5.62
CA ALA A 98 -3.87 -8.17 -6.60
C ALA A 98 -4.99 -8.96 -5.89
N THR A 99 -6.20 -8.92 -6.45
CA THR A 99 -7.32 -9.77 -5.97
C THR A 99 -7.26 -11.11 -6.68
N ILE A 100 -6.42 -12.02 -6.16
CA ILE A 100 -6.26 -13.38 -6.71
C ILE A 100 -7.28 -14.38 -6.15
N SER A 101 -7.87 -14.08 -4.99
CA SER A 101 -8.89 -14.91 -4.34
C SER A 101 -9.70 -14.07 -3.35
N MET A 102 -10.99 -14.39 -3.22
CA MET A 102 -11.89 -13.72 -2.28
C MET A 102 -11.49 -13.92 -0.82
N VAL A 103 -10.95 -15.09 -0.46
CA VAL A 103 -10.50 -15.38 0.91
C VAL A 103 -9.35 -14.45 1.29
N VAL A 104 -8.35 -14.38 0.40
CA VAL A 104 -7.16 -13.54 0.52
C VAL A 104 -7.52 -12.07 0.62
N SER A 105 -8.44 -11.64 -0.25
CA SER A 105 -8.94 -10.27 -0.25
C SER A 105 -9.62 -9.94 1.07
N ARG A 106 -10.51 -10.81 1.57
CA ARG A 106 -11.21 -10.59 2.84
C ARG A 106 -10.26 -10.49 4.03
N VAL A 107 -9.26 -11.36 4.12
CA VAL A 107 -8.24 -11.34 5.18
C VAL A 107 -7.47 -10.02 5.19
N ASN A 108 -7.02 -9.54 4.03
CA ASN A 108 -6.29 -8.28 3.98
C ASN A 108 -7.19 -7.11 4.36
N ARG A 109 -8.43 -7.08 3.83
CA ARG A 109 -9.40 -6.03 4.11
C ARG A 109 -9.82 -5.96 5.58
N SER A 110 -9.93 -7.10 6.29
CA SER A 110 -10.36 -7.10 7.70
C SER A 110 -9.36 -6.45 8.65
N SER A 111 -8.09 -6.35 8.25
CA SER A 111 -7.03 -5.71 9.03
C SER A 111 -6.84 -4.22 8.74
N ALA A 112 -7.44 -3.73 7.65
CA ALA A 112 -7.29 -2.36 7.17
C ALA A 112 -8.31 -1.41 7.80
N ASP A 113 -7.89 -0.17 8.08
CA ASP A 113 -8.84 0.89 8.48
C ASP A 113 -9.59 1.44 7.27
N VAL A 114 -8.91 1.46 6.11
CA VAL A 114 -9.46 1.85 4.82
C VAL A 114 -8.96 0.88 3.75
N THR A 115 -9.86 0.37 2.93
CA THR A 115 -9.55 -0.42 1.74
C THR A 115 -9.94 0.36 0.50
N LEU A 116 -9.05 0.38 -0.49
CA LEU A 116 -9.33 0.86 -1.84
C LEU A 116 -9.31 -0.34 -2.78
N VAL A 117 -10.40 -0.57 -3.53
CA VAL A 117 -10.52 -1.67 -4.50
C VAL A 117 -10.80 -1.07 -5.85
N ALA A 118 -9.84 -1.18 -6.77
CA ALA A 118 -10.08 -0.89 -8.17
C ALA A 118 -10.89 -2.02 -8.79
N GLY A 119 -11.95 -1.66 -9.51
CA GLY A 119 -12.79 -2.59 -10.26
C GLY A 119 -13.06 -2.05 -11.67
N GLU A 120 -13.50 -2.93 -12.54
CA GLU A 120 -13.93 -2.57 -13.89
C GLU A 120 -15.30 -1.89 -13.83
N GLY A 121 -15.40 -0.71 -14.43
CA GLY A 121 -16.68 -0.08 -14.74
C GLY A 121 -16.91 -0.10 -16.25
N LYS A 122 -18.18 0.05 -16.68
CA LYS A 122 -18.56 -0.02 -18.10
C LYS A 122 -17.87 1.03 -18.98
N GLU A 123 -17.64 2.23 -18.44
CA GLU A 123 -17.07 3.37 -19.17
C GLU A 123 -15.72 3.81 -18.60
N GLU A 124 -15.54 3.74 -17.28
CA GLU A 124 -14.28 4.03 -16.60
C GLU A 124 -14.09 3.14 -15.36
N PRO A 125 -12.85 2.91 -14.91
CA PRO A 125 -12.57 2.16 -13.69
C PRO A 125 -13.29 2.77 -12.47
N LEU A 126 -13.89 1.91 -11.65
CA LEU A 126 -14.51 2.30 -10.39
C LEU A 126 -13.55 2.03 -9.24
N LEU A 127 -13.48 2.98 -8.30
CA LEU A 127 -12.76 2.80 -7.05
C LEU A 127 -13.77 2.62 -5.93
N SER A 128 -13.83 1.41 -5.37
CA SER A 128 -14.61 1.14 -4.17
C SER A 128 -13.78 1.46 -2.93
N ILE A 129 -14.22 2.45 -2.15
CA ILE A 129 -13.61 2.87 -0.90
C ILE A 129 -14.41 2.26 0.24
N TRP A 130 -13.76 1.46 1.07
CA TRP A 130 -14.38 0.87 2.25
C TRP A 130 -13.64 1.31 3.50
N ARG A 131 -14.35 1.95 4.43
CA ARG A 131 -13.84 2.30 5.76
C ARG A 131 -14.29 1.26 6.78
N ARG A 132 -13.46 0.98 7.77
CA ARG A 132 -13.82 0.10 8.89
C ARG A 132 -15.11 0.62 9.54
N PHE A 133 -16.09 -0.28 9.72
CA PHE A 133 -17.44 0.03 10.23
C PHE A 133 -18.31 0.94 9.35
N GLY A 134 -17.85 1.32 8.16
CA GLY A 134 -18.60 2.11 7.19
C GLY A 134 -19.21 1.25 6.07
N ARG A 135 -20.21 1.81 5.39
CA ARG A 135 -20.67 1.26 4.10
C ARG A 135 -19.66 1.60 3.01
N PRO A 136 -19.38 0.69 2.07
CA PRO A 136 -18.50 0.98 0.94
C PRO A 136 -19.14 2.06 0.05
N VAL A 137 -18.29 2.95 -0.47
CA VAL A 137 -18.66 4.00 -1.44
C VAL A 137 -17.92 3.72 -2.73
N ALA A 138 -18.64 3.64 -3.85
CA ALA A 138 -18.03 3.58 -5.17
C ALA A 138 -17.88 5.01 -5.69
N VAL A 139 -16.67 5.37 -6.10
CA VAL A 139 -16.37 6.64 -6.76
C VAL A 139 -15.75 6.37 -8.11
N ARG A 140 -16.02 7.24 -9.08
CA ARG A 140 -15.38 7.18 -10.38
C ARG A 140 -13.95 7.72 -10.30
N LEU A 141 -13.08 7.21 -11.17
CA LEU A 141 -11.70 7.70 -11.22
C LEU A 141 -11.64 9.19 -11.58
N SER A 142 -12.53 9.65 -12.46
CA SER A 142 -12.73 11.06 -12.78
C SER A 142 -13.00 11.93 -11.53
N GLU A 143 -13.86 11.48 -10.63
CA GLU A 143 -14.17 12.19 -9.38
C GLU A 143 -12.97 12.23 -8.43
N VAL A 144 -12.22 11.13 -8.32
CA VAL A 144 -10.99 11.08 -7.51
C VAL A 144 -9.94 12.06 -8.03
N ARG A 145 -9.76 12.14 -9.36
CA ARG A 145 -8.84 13.09 -9.99
C ARG A 145 -9.23 14.53 -9.68
N ARG A 146 -10.51 14.87 -9.80
CA ARG A 146 -11.01 16.20 -9.44
C ARG A 146 -10.71 16.54 -7.98
N CYS A 147 -11.02 15.64 -7.04
CA CYS A 147 -10.71 15.86 -5.61
C CYS A 147 -9.20 16.03 -5.35
N LEU A 148 -8.35 15.30 -6.09
CA LEU A 148 -6.90 15.44 -5.99
C LEU A 148 -6.44 16.81 -6.49
N GLU A 149 -6.96 17.27 -7.63
CA GLU A 149 -6.66 18.60 -8.17
C GLU A 149 -7.09 19.72 -7.21
N GLU A 150 -8.29 19.63 -6.65
CA GLU A 150 -8.80 20.56 -5.63
C GLU A 150 -7.87 20.59 -4.41
N THR A 151 -7.45 19.42 -3.92
CA THR A 151 -6.54 19.30 -2.77
C THR A 151 -5.17 19.90 -3.07
N LEU A 152 -4.62 19.63 -4.26
CA LEU A 152 -3.33 20.19 -4.68
C LEU A 152 -3.39 21.70 -4.83
N ASN A 153 -4.48 22.24 -5.37
CA ASN A 153 -4.70 23.68 -5.49
C ASN A 153 -4.81 24.34 -4.11
N TYR A 154 -5.53 23.71 -3.17
CA TYR A 154 -5.61 24.18 -1.78
C TYR A 154 -4.24 24.21 -1.10
N ILE A 155 -3.43 23.16 -1.27
CA ILE A 155 -2.07 23.09 -0.71
C ILE A 155 -1.17 24.18 -1.29
N LYS A 156 -1.25 24.46 -2.59
CA LYS A 156 -0.43 25.51 -3.25
C LYS A 156 -0.77 26.93 -2.80
N GLN A 157 -1.97 27.16 -2.27
CA GLN A 157 -2.40 28.46 -1.75
C GLN A 157 -1.98 28.69 -0.29
N ARG A 158 -1.41 27.68 0.37
CA ARG A 158 -0.83 27.75 1.71
C ARG A 158 0.69 27.75 1.65
#